data_AF-A0A1M7ITW0-F1
#
_entry.id   AF-A0A1M7ITW0-F1
#
_cell.length_a   1.000
_cell.length_b   1.000
_cell.length_c   1.000
_cell.angle_alpha   90.00
_cell.angle_beta   90.00
_cell.angle_gamma   90.00
#
_symmetry.space_group_name_H-M   'P 1'
#
loop_
_entity.id
_entity.type
_entity.pdbx_description
1 polymer ?
#
loop_
_entity_poly.entity_id
_entity_poly.type
_entity_poly.pdbx_seq_one_letter_code
_entity_poly.pdbx_strand_id
1 'polypeptide(L)' 'GYFEVWARATDENGLSQPMVVPGWNPKGYLNNACHRIAVQVAEEVS' A
#
# COMPACT_ATOMS: atom_id res chain seq x y z
N GLY A 1 16.01 5.61 -10.13
CA GLY A 1 14.73 5.27 -10.79
C GLY A 1 13.57 5.27 -9.80
N TYR A 2 12.33 5.28 -10.29
CA TYR A 2 11.11 5.27 -9.47
C TYR A 2 10.59 3.84 -9.25
N PHE A 3 10.22 3.52 -8.02
CA PHE A 3 9.69 2.23 -7.61
C PHE A 3 8.54 2.39 -6.62
N GLU A 4 7.73 1.33 -6.47
CA GLU A 4 6.72 1.26 -5.43
C GLU A 4 6.88 -0.04 -4.63
N VAL A 5 6.91 0.09 -3.32
CA VAL A 5 6.88 -1.04 -2.40
C VAL A 5 5.47 -1.18 -1.87
N TRP A 6 4.91 -2.38 -2.00
CA TRP A 6 3.57 -2.71 -1.56
C TRP A 6 3.60 -3.88 -0.57
N ALA A 7 2.77 -3.81 0.48
CA ALA A 7 2.57 -4.89 1.43
C ALA A 7 1.10 -5.32 1.46
N ARG A 8 0.85 -6.63 1.33
CA ARG A 8 -0.49 -7.22 1.33
C ARG A 8 -0.52 -8.48 2.19
N ALA A 9 -1.37 -8.49 3.21
CA ALA A 9 -1.67 -9.67 4.01
C ALA A 9 -2.84 -10.47 3.42
N THR A 10 -2.81 -11.78 3.64
CA THR A 10 -3.93 -12.72 3.45
C THR A 10 -4.10 -13.52 4.73
N ASP A 11 -5.33 -13.65 5.22
CA ASP A 11 -5.62 -14.39 6.45
C ASP A 11 -5.82 -15.90 6.21
N GLU A 12 -6.10 -16.64 7.27
CA GLU A 12 -6.35 -18.10 7.24
C GLU A 12 -7.61 -18.50 6.45
N ASN A 13 -8.53 -17.56 6.23
CA ASN A 13 -9.75 -17.78 5.43
C ASN A 13 -9.52 -17.45 3.95
N GLY A 14 -8.30 -17.07 3.56
CA GLY A 14 -7.95 -16.68 2.20
C GLY A 14 -8.38 -15.26 1.84
N LEU A 15 -8.76 -14.43 2.80
CA LEU A 15 -9.14 -13.04 2.56
C LEU A 15 -7.91 -12.14 2.57
N SER A 16 -7.67 -11.44 1.45
CA SER A 16 -6.57 -10.49 1.33
C SER A 16 -7.02 -9.04 1.46
N GLN A 17 -6.14 -8.18 1.95
CA GLN A 17 -6.37 -6.73 1.96
C GLN A 17 -6.72 -6.19 0.55
N PRO A 18 -7.57 -5.16 0.42
CA PRO A 18 -7.85 -4.53 -0.86
C PRO A 18 -6.66 -3.66 -1.30
N MET A 19 -6.41 -3.54 -2.61
CA MET A 19 -5.31 -2.70 -3.11
C MET A 19 -5.60 -1.20 -2.96
N VAL A 20 -6.87 -0.82 -2.98
CA VAL A 20 -7.34 0.56 -2.81
C VAL A 20 -8.57 0.57 -1.92
N VAL A 21 -8.79 1.66 -1.18
CA VAL A 21 -10.04 1.81 -0.41
C VAL A 21 -11.23 1.96 -1.37
N PRO A 22 -12.39 1.33 -1.08
CA PRO A 22 -13.59 1.49 -1.91
C PRO A 22 -14.14 2.93 -1.89
N GLY A 23 -13.81 3.71 -0.86
CA GLY A 23 -14.22 5.09 -0.70
C GLY A 23 -13.73 5.69 0.62
N TRP A 24 -13.82 7.02 0.73
CA TRP A 24 -13.47 7.76 1.93
C TRP A 24 -14.68 7.91 2.87
N ASN A 25 -14.45 7.87 4.18
CA ASN A 25 -15.45 8.23 5.18
C ASN A 25 -14.92 9.32 6.12
N PRO A 26 -15.78 10.28 6.57
CA PRO A 26 -15.35 11.40 7.41
C PRO A 26 -14.70 11.04 8.74
N LYS A 27 -14.96 9.82 9.25
CA LYS A 27 -14.42 9.36 10.53
C LYS A 27 -13.09 8.62 10.37
N GLY A 28 -12.65 8.33 9.14
CA GLY A 28 -11.38 7.65 8.86
C GLY A 28 -11.33 6.17 9.24
N TYR A 29 -12.48 5.50 9.43
CA TYR A 29 -12.49 4.11 9.87
C TYR A 29 -12.29 3.10 8.75
N LEU A 30 -11.81 1.91 9.14
CA LEU A 30 -11.69 0.71 8.29
C LEU A 30 -10.83 0.89 7.03
N ASN A 31 -9.82 1.76 7.09
CA ASN A 31 -8.82 1.79 6.05
C ASN A 31 -7.80 0.66 6.26
N ASN A 32 -8.09 -0.50 5.69
CA ASN A 32 -7.18 -1.66 5.66
C ASN A 32 -6.59 -1.92 4.26
N ALA A 33 -6.59 -0.91 3.37
CA ALA A 33 -5.98 -1.04 2.05
C ALA A 33 -4.47 -1.36 2.16
N CYS A 34 -3.93 -2.00 1.14
CA CYS A 34 -2.51 -2.35 1.07
C CYS A 34 -1.65 -1.09 1.25
N HIS A 35 -0.67 -1.17 2.15
CA HIS A 35 0.23 -0.05 2.36
C HIS A 35 1.18 0.07 1.17
N ARG A 36 1.34 1.29 0.65
CA ARG A 36 2.16 1.61 -0.52
C ARG A 36 3.15 2.71 -0.19
N ILE A 37 4.42 2.46 -0.48
CA ILE A 37 5.51 3.43 -0.33
C ILE A 37 6.11 3.69 -1.72
N ALA A 38 6.03 4.94 -2.17
CA ALA A 38 6.72 5.39 -3.38
C ALA A 38 8.19 5.66 -3.05
N VAL A 39 9.11 5.15 -3.88
CA VAL A 39 10.56 5.24 -3.67
C VAL A 39 11.22 5.83 -4.92
N GLN A 40 12.00 6.89 -4.75
CA GLN A 40 12.87 7.43 -5.79
C GLN A 40 14.33 7.14 -5.41
N VAL A 41 15.02 6.34 -6.23
CA VAL A 41 16.46 6.07 -6.08
C VAL A 41 17.23 7.12 -6.86
N ALA A 42 18.06 7.90 -6.17
CA ALA A 42 19.03 8.81 -6.80
C ALA A 42 20.19 8.01 -7.40
N GLU A 43 20.78 8.52 -8.47
CA GLU A 43 22.02 7.97 -9.00
C GLU A 43 23.17 8.37 -8.09
N GLU A 44 24.12 7.45 -7.89
CA GLU A 44 25.37 7.76 -7.22
C GLU A 44 26.21 8.63 -8.17
N VAL A 45 26.62 9.80 -7.68
CA VAL A 45 27.55 10.65 -8.41
C VAL A 45 28.94 10.35 -7.85
N SER A 46 29.78 9.70 -8.67
CA SER A 46 31.18 9.41 -8.38
C SER A 46 32.04 10.67 -8.29
#